data_AF-A0A8J5CCG2-F1
#
_entry.id   AF-A0A8J5CCG2-F1
#
_cell.length_a   1.000
_cell.length_b   1.000
_cell.length_c   1.000
_cell.angle_alpha   90.00
_cell.angle_beta   90.00
_cell.angle_gamma   90.00
#
_symmetry.space_group_name_H-M   'P 1'
#
loop_
_entity.id
_entity.type
_entity.pdbx_description
1 polymer ?
#
loop_
_entity_poly.entity_id
_entity_poly.type
_entity_poly.pdbx_seq_one_letter_code
_entity_poly.pdbx_strand_id
1 'polypeptide(L)'
;MPDDDNLPTTATVPTRVSSVSSASTQDNTLLALLTQLVSQLSTEVTSLKRQMQDHQQHRSSTPQRRQQRFRSRSSGLCWYHNYFGSKASKCDPPCSYAASNEKGEY
;
A
#
# COMPACT_ATOMS: atom_id res chain seq x y z
N MET A 1 -77.46 51.36 -38.40
CA MET A 1 -77.09 50.01 -38.87
C MET A 1 -75.72 49.71 -38.30
N PRO A 2 -75.51 48.50 -37.74
CA PRO A 2 -74.35 48.14 -36.94
C PRO A 2 -73.24 47.52 -37.79
N ASP A 3 -71.99 47.83 -37.49
CA ASP A 3 -70.83 47.04 -37.92
C ASP A 3 -69.84 46.96 -36.75
N ASP A 4 -70.01 45.90 -35.98
CA ASP A 4 -69.01 45.29 -35.09
C ASP A 4 -67.91 44.70 -35.97
N ASP A 5 -66.63 45.07 -35.80
CA ASP A 5 -65.53 44.16 -36.15
C ASP A 5 -64.20 44.54 -35.44
N ASN A 6 -64.08 43.99 -34.23
CA ASN A 6 -63.00 43.08 -33.86
C ASN A 6 -61.57 43.66 -33.70
N LEU A 7 -61.23 43.97 -32.44
CA LEU A 7 -59.86 44.04 -31.96
C LEU A 7 -59.12 42.72 -32.25
N PRO A 8 -57.89 42.71 -32.79
CA PRO A 8 -57.08 41.51 -32.80
C PRO A 8 -56.64 41.21 -31.37
N THR A 9 -57.40 40.34 -30.71
CA THR A 9 -56.99 39.71 -29.45
C THR A 9 -55.80 38.83 -29.79
N THR A 10 -54.58 39.31 -29.54
CA THR A 10 -53.36 38.51 -29.69
C THR A 10 -53.40 37.40 -28.65
N ALA A 11 -53.93 36.24 -29.06
CA ALA A 11 -53.91 35.01 -28.28
C ALA A 11 -52.45 34.71 -27.91
N THR A 12 -52.13 34.92 -26.64
CA THR A 12 -50.86 34.51 -26.05
C THR A 12 -50.87 32.99 -26.00
N VAL A 13 -50.23 32.37 -26.99
CA VAL A 13 -49.99 30.93 -26.99
C VAL A 13 -49.05 30.63 -25.82
N PRO A 14 -49.36 29.71 -24.89
CA PRO A 14 -48.39 29.28 -23.90
C PRO A 14 -47.30 28.49 -24.61
N THR A 15 -46.14 29.10 -24.83
CA THR A 15 -44.92 28.39 -25.22
C THR A 15 -44.58 27.41 -24.10
N ARG A 16 -44.85 26.12 -24.31
CA ARG A 16 -44.48 25.05 -23.37
C ARG A 16 -42.97 24.89 -23.38
N VAL A 17 -42.29 25.52 -22.42
CA VAL A 17 -40.89 25.27 -22.05
C VAL A 17 -40.80 23.96 -21.28
N SER A 18 -40.78 22.82 -21.98
CA SER A 18 -40.67 21.48 -21.36
C SER A 18 -39.31 20.81 -21.60
N SER A 19 -38.40 21.44 -22.33
CA SER A 19 -37.09 20.87 -22.69
C SER A 19 -35.98 21.13 -21.66
N VAL A 20 -36.09 22.16 -20.83
CA VAL A 20 -35.03 22.54 -19.87
C VAL A 20 -34.93 21.56 -18.71
N SER A 21 -36.07 20.99 -18.29
CA SER A 21 -36.11 20.01 -17.21
C SER A 21 -35.30 18.76 -17.56
N SER A 22 -35.41 18.26 -18.79
CA SER A 22 -34.71 17.04 -19.22
C SER A 22 -33.20 17.21 -19.29
N ALA A 23 -32.72 18.37 -19.77
CA ALA A 23 -31.29 18.68 -19.85
C ALA A 23 -30.67 18.78 -18.45
N SER A 24 -31.36 19.47 -17.53
CA SER A 24 -30.90 19.61 -16.15
C SER A 24 -30.91 18.27 -15.39
N THR A 25 -31.85 17.36 -15.61
CA THR A 25 -31.77 16.00 -15.02
C THR A 25 -30.56 15.24 -15.54
N GLN A 26 -30.24 15.37 -16.84
CA GLN A 26 -29.13 14.67 -17.47
C GLN A 26 -27.78 15.14 -16.91
N ASP A 27 -27.61 16.46 -16.73
CA ASP A 27 -26.42 17.04 -16.11
C ASP A 27 -26.26 16.60 -14.65
N ASN A 28 -27.35 16.53 -13.89
CA ASN A 28 -27.33 16.03 -12.52
C ASN A 28 -26.95 14.54 -12.44
N THR A 29 -27.43 13.71 -13.37
CA THR A 29 -27.02 12.30 -13.43
C THR A 29 -25.56 12.13 -13.79
N LEU A 30 -25.04 12.97 -14.69
CA LEU A 30 -23.62 12.97 -15.07
C LEU A 30 -22.76 13.38 -13.88
N LEU A 31 -23.13 14.45 -13.17
CA LEU A 31 -22.46 14.90 -11.95
C LEU A 31 -22.45 13.81 -10.87
N ALA A 32 -23.57 13.12 -10.65
CA ALA A 32 -23.64 12.03 -9.69
C ALA A 32 -22.69 10.88 -10.06
N LEU A 33 -22.65 10.51 -11.34
CA LEU A 33 -21.76 9.45 -11.85
C LEU A 33 -20.29 9.84 -11.70
N LEU A 34 -19.92 11.07 -12.05
CA LEU A 34 -18.57 11.59 -11.87
C LEU A 34 -18.17 11.61 -10.40
N THR A 35 -19.06 12.04 -9.51
CA THR A 35 -18.79 12.09 -8.07
C THR A 35 -18.56 10.69 -7.51
N GLN A 36 -19.37 9.72 -7.94
CA GLN A 36 -19.20 8.31 -7.57
C GLN A 36 -17.86 7.76 -8.10
N LEU A 37 -17.52 8.03 -9.35
CA LEU A 37 -16.27 7.57 -9.96
C LEU A 37 -15.05 8.19 -9.25
N VAL A 38 -15.07 9.49 -8.95
CA VAL A 38 -14.02 10.16 -8.16
C VAL A 38 -13.91 9.53 -6.77
N SER A 39 -15.03 9.22 -6.11
CA SER A 39 -15.01 8.57 -4.80
C SER A 39 -14.36 7.19 -4.86
N GLN A 40 -14.65 6.40 -5.90
CA GLN A 40 -14.05 5.08 -6.10
C GLN A 40 -12.56 5.17 -6.40
N LEU A 41 -12.13 6.09 -7.26
CA LEU A 41 -10.70 6.28 -7.49
C LEU A 41 -9.97 6.76 -6.22
N SER A 42 -10.62 7.57 -5.38
CA SER A 42 -10.02 8.02 -4.12
C SER A 42 -9.78 6.87 -3.14
N THR A 43 -10.69 5.89 -3.09
CA THR A 43 -10.56 4.71 -2.22
C THR A 43 -9.50 3.75 -2.76
N GLU A 44 -9.42 3.56 -4.08
CA GLU A 44 -8.36 2.76 -4.69
C GLU A 44 -6.98 3.37 -4.47
N VAL A 45 -6.82 4.69 -4.68
CA VAL A 45 -5.56 5.39 -4.45
C VAL A 45 -5.12 5.32 -2.98
N THR A 46 -6.04 5.47 -2.03
CA THR A 46 -5.71 5.35 -0.60
C THR A 46 -5.31 3.92 -0.23
N SER A 47 -5.99 2.90 -0.77
CA SER A 47 -5.62 1.49 -0.59
C SER A 47 -4.22 1.18 -1.15
N LEU A 48 -3.94 1.63 -2.38
CA LEU A 48 -2.64 1.49 -3.04
C LEU A 48 -1.52 2.16 -2.22
N LYS A 49 -1.74 3.40 -1.75
CA LYS A 49 -0.76 4.11 -0.90
C LYS A 49 -0.46 3.34 0.39
N ARG A 50 -1.48 2.76 1.02
CA ARG A 50 -1.32 1.93 2.23
C ARG A 50 -0.51 0.66 1.94
N GLN A 51 -0.83 -0.06 0.86
CA GLN A 51 -0.08 -1.25 0.45
C GLN A 51 1.39 -0.94 0.18
N MET A 52 1.69 0.18 -0.49
CA MET A 52 3.08 0.61 -0.74
C MET A 52 3.83 0.91 0.56
N GLN A 53 3.18 1.57 1.53
CA GLN A 53 3.77 1.86 2.84
C GLN A 53 4.06 0.58 3.63
N ASP A 54 3.11 -0.37 3.68
CA ASP A 54 3.30 -1.65 4.36
C ASP A 54 4.47 -2.43 3.73
N HIS A 55 4.56 -2.47 2.40
CA HIS A 55 5.64 -3.17 1.69
C HIS A 55 7.03 -2.54 1.95
N GLN A 56 7.11 -1.23 2.14
CA GLN A 56 8.35 -0.52 2.50
C GLN A 56 8.79 -0.83 3.94
N GLN A 57 7.86 -0.94 4.89
CA GLN A 57 8.18 -1.29 6.27
C GLN A 57 8.66 -2.73 6.42
N HIS A 58 8.09 -3.66 5.65
CA HIS A 58 8.53 -5.06 5.66
C HIS A 58 9.93 -5.29 5.06
N ARG A 59 10.38 -4.43 4.13
CA ARG A 59 11.76 -4.49 3.59
C ARG A 59 12.80 -3.87 4.51
N SER A 60 12.41 -2.91 5.34
CA SER A 60 13.31 -2.23 6.29
C SER A 60 13.51 -3.02 7.59
N SER A 61 12.58 -3.93 7.91
CA SER A 61 12.74 -4.88 9.01
C SER A 61 13.57 -6.09 8.57
N THR A 62 14.83 -5.86 8.18
CA THR A 62 15.79 -6.95 8.25
C THR A 62 15.93 -7.33 9.72
N PRO A 63 15.77 -8.61 10.10
CA PRO A 63 15.90 -8.99 11.49
C PRO A 63 17.31 -8.64 11.97
N GLN A 64 17.39 -7.62 12.81
CA GLN A 64 18.52 -7.32 13.70
C GLN A 64 18.91 -8.54 14.57
N ARG A 65 18.16 -9.66 14.48
CA ARG A 65 18.53 -11.00 14.93
C ARG A 65 19.81 -11.55 14.30
N ARG A 66 20.25 -11.10 13.10
CA ARG A 66 21.55 -11.55 12.55
C ARG A 66 22.74 -10.84 13.20
N GLN A 67 22.59 -9.60 13.66
CA GLN A 67 23.69 -8.85 14.30
C GLN A 67 23.93 -9.24 15.76
N GLN A 68 22.93 -9.73 16.48
CA GLN A 68 23.14 -10.21 17.85
C GLN A 68 23.87 -11.56 17.93
N ARG A 69 23.77 -12.43 16.91
CA ARG A 69 24.53 -13.69 16.88
C ARG A 69 26.04 -13.49 16.80
N PHE A 70 26.50 -12.34 16.31
CA PHE A 70 27.94 -12.01 16.25
C PHE A 70 28.45 -11.26 17.48
N ARG A 71 27.57 -10.77 18.37
CA ARG A 71 27.98 -10.10 19.62
C ARG A 71 28.20 -11.07 20.78
N SER A 72 27.83 -12.35 20.64
CA SER A 72 28.22 -13.40 21.59
C SER A 72 29.63 -13.98 21.32
N ARG A 73 30.52 -13.19 20.71
CA ARG A 73 31.96 -13.51 20.57
C ARG A 73 32.73 -13.41 21.89
N SER A 74 32.04 -13.47 23.04
CA SER A 74 32.64 -13.45 24.37
C SER A 74 33.42 -14.72 24.73
N SER A 75 33.41 -15.76 23.88
CA SER A 75 34.10 -17.03 24.15
C SER A 75 35.49 -17.15 23.52
N GLY A 76 35.94 -16.20 22.70
CA GLY A 76 37.24 -16.28 22.02
C GLY A 76 37.38 -17.48 21.06
N LEU A 77 36.28 -18.13 20.68
CA LEU A 77 36.27 -19.30 19.80
C LEU A 77 36.19 -18.89 18.32
N CYS A 78 36.87 -19.65 17.44
CA CYS A 78 36.79 -19.45 16.00
C CYS A 78 35.42 -19.88 15.44
N TRP A 79 35.11 -19.50 14.20
CA TRP A 79 33.83 -19.80 13.57
C TRP A 79 33.50 -21.30 13.60
N TYR A 80 34.50 -22.14 13.37
CA TYR A 80 34.35 -23.59 13.40
C TYR A 80 34.02 -24.11 14.81
N HIS A 81 34.73 -23.69 15.86
CA HIS A 81 34.42 -24.09 17.24
C HIS A 81 33.10 -23.49 17.76
N ASN A 82 32.68 -22.34 17.24
CA ASN A 82 31.38 -21.75 17.56
C ASN A 82 30.20 -22.52 16.93
N TYR A 83 30.41 -23.13 15.75
CA TYR A 83 29.35 -23.84 15.02
C TYR A 83 29.35 -25.35 15.29
N PHE A 84 30.53 -25.98 15.34
CA PHE A 84 30.71 -27.43 15.50
C PHE A 84 31.13 -27.83 16.92
N GLY A 85 31.45 -26.87 17.80
CA GLY A 85 31.95 -27.17 19.15
C GLY A 85 33.27 -27.95 19.11
N SER A 86 33.46 -28.85 20.07
CA SER A 86 34.65 -29.70 20.20
C SER A 86 34.87 -30.67 19.03
N LYS A 87 33.89 -30.82 18.14
CA LYS A 87 33.96 -31.69 16.95
C LYS A 87 34.49 -30.96 15.72
N ALA A 88 34.93 -29.71 15.84
CA ALA A 88 35.47 -28.95 14.74
C ALA A 88 36.78 -29.58 14.22
N SER A 89 36.77 -30.04 12.97
CA SER A 89 37.97 -30.61 12.32
C SER A 89 38.99 -29.55 11.90
N LYS A 90 38.61 -28.27 11.95
CA LYS A 90 39.46 -27.15 11.54
C LYS A 90 39.37 -26.03 12.57
N CYS A 91 40.53 -25.46 12.91
CA CYS A 91 40.65 -24.33 13.82
C CYS A 91 41.48 -23.22 13.15
N ASP A 92 40.93 -21.99 13.11
CA ASP A 92 41.64 -20.83 12.59
C ASP A 92 42.00 -19.87 13.75
N PRO A 93 43.26 -19.42 13.88
CA PRO A 93 43.68 -18.46 14.89
C PRO A 93 43.09 -17.04 14.66
N PRO A 94 42.85 -16.24 15.72
CA PRO A 94 43.03 -16.54 17.14
C PRO A 94 41.81 -17.28 17.72
N CYS A 95 42.02 -18.52 18.19
CA CYS A 95 41.00 -19.32 18.85
C CYS A 95 41.48 -19.74 20.24
N SER A 96 40.70 -19.43 21.27
CA SER A 96 40.97 -19.79 22.67
C SER A 96 40.56 -21.23 23.01
N TYR A 97 40.19 -22.05 22.02
CA TYR A 97 39.87 -23.46 22.22
C TYR A 97 41.18 -24.23 22.39
N ALA A 98 41.55 -24.49 23.65
CA ALA A 98 42.59 -25.45 23.97
C ALA A 98 42.00 -26.85 23.77
N ALA A 99 42.28 -27.48 22.64
CA ALA A 99 42.07 -28.92 22.51
C ALA A 99 42.97 -29.58 23.56
N SER A 100 42.40 -29.96 24.70
CA SER A 100 43.07 -30.87 25.62
C SER A 100 43.37 -32.13 24.82
N ASN A 101 44.63 -32.32 24.43
CA ASN A 101 45.09 -33.54 23.80
C ASN A 101 45.03 -34.65 24.85
N GLU A 102 43.84 -35.16 25.13
CA GLU A 102 43.61 -36.38 25.87
C GLU A 102 43.96 -37.57 24.96
N LYS A 103 45.27 -37.84 24.93
CA LYS A 103 45.91 -39.15 24.85
C LYS A 103 45.23 -40.19 23.96
N GLY A 104 45.66 -40.22 22.70
CA GLY A 104 45.85 -41.51 22.03
C GLY A 104 47.16 -42.13 22.53
N GLU A 105 47.11 -42.84 23.66
CA GLU A 105 48.13 -43.83 24.03
C GLU A 105 47.71 -45.18 23.44
N TYR A 106 48.69 -45.84 22.80
CA TYR A 106 48.60 -47.12 22.11
C TYR A 106 48.39 -48.30 23.07
#